data_AF-A0A1V6MH19-F1
#
_entry.id   AF-A0A1V6MH19-F1
#
_cell.length_a   1.000
_cell.length_b   1.000
_cell.length_c   1.000
_cell.angle_alpha   90.00
_cell.angle_beta   90.00
_cell.angle_gamma   90.00
#
_symmetry.space_group_name_H-M   'P 1'
#
loop_
_entity.id
_entity.type
_entity.pdbx_description
1 polymer ?
#
loop_
_entity_poly.entity_id
_entity_poly.type
_entity_poly.pdbx_seq_one_letter_code
_entity_poly.pdbx_strand_id
1 'polypeptide(L)'
;MFDPSLGYSPYPSDRRKWRTVPTPTSPALVPFVTQREGEEAAPDNLILLPHTDGRLHLHYLDEDPRDRDLRGVLWARCSFNPLDGQGEPTGRPQWKLIHPYRQMMTMQSLRCQICTTPARTPLGLIFLAGPHEHTSETAEVLTNQPPVCARHYTDPWSIHAVIDVVVLDTGDVTDHHAVKVVYSRARLAEGLRRTIAPLPPYDLSSVP
;
A
#
# COMPACT_ATOMS: atom_id res chain seq x y z
N MET A 1 -44.05 -9.63 8.94
CA MET A 1 -44.17 -10.59 7.83
C MET A 1 -43.17 -10.12 6.77
N PHE A 2 -42.02 -10.80 6.66
CA PHE A 2 -40.93 -10.46 5.73
C PHE A 2 -41.18 -11.17 4.40
N ASP A 3 -41.12 -10.45 3.28
CA ASP A 3 -41.18 -11.01 1.93
C ASP A 3 -39.76 -11.41 1.48
N PRO A 4 -39.46 -12.70 1.23
CA PRO A 4 -38.11 -13.16 0.88
C PRO A 4 -37.79 -13.11 -0.62
N SER A 5 -38.62 -12.47 -1.47
CA SER A 5 -38.50 -12.61 -2.94
C SER A 5 -37.80 -11.46 -3.69
N LEU A 6 -37.36 -10.39 -3.01
CA LEU A 6 -36.60 -9.31 -3.64
C LEU A 6 -35.10 -9.55 -3.56
N GLY A 7 -34.58 -10.35 -4.49
CA GLY A 7 -33.13 -10.48 -4.72
C GLY A 7 -32.54 -9.15 -5.21
N TYR A 8 -31.83 -8.46 -4.33
CA TYR A 8 -30.99 -7.32 -4.72
C TYR A 8 -29.79 -7.84 -5.54
N SER A 9 -29.81 -7.60 -6.85
CA SER A 9 -28.67 -7.82 -7.73
C SER A 9 -27.97 -6.47 -7.97
N PRO A 10 -26.74 -6.26 -7.48
CA PRO A 10 -26.08 -4.95 -7.57
C PRO A 10 -25.49 -4.62 -8.96
N TYR A 11 -25.81 -5.38 -10.02
CA TYR A 11 -25.17 -5.22 -11.33
C TYR A 11 -26.18 -4.86 -12.44
N PRO A 12 -26.00 -3.73 -13.17
CA PRO A 12 -26.85 -3.38 -14.28
C PRO A 12 -26.68 -4.34 -15.47
N SER A 13 -27.82 -4.77 -16.03
CA SER A 13 -27.98 -5.90 -16.94
C SER A 13 -27.72 -5.59 -18.42
N ASP A 14 -26.71 -4.77 -18.76
CA ASP A 14 -26.50 -4.35 -20.15
C ASP A 14 -25.47 -5.25 -20.87
N ARG A 15 -26.00 -6.23 -21.62
CA ARG A 15 -25.22 -7.21 -22.41
C ARG A 15 -24.61 -6.56 -23.66
N ARG A 16 -23.50 -5.85 -23.53
CA ARG A 16 -22.61 -5.55 -24.68
C ARG A 16 -21.53 -6.62 -24.78
N LYS A 17 -21.37 -7.15 -26.00
CA LYS A 17 -20.60 -8.35 -26.33
C LYS A 17 -19.17 -8.29 -25.75
N TRP A 18 -18.94 -9.07 -24.69
CA TRP A 18 -17.65 -9.26 -24.07
C TRP A 18 -16.69 -9.91 -25.07
N ARG A 19 -15.62 -9.21 -25.46
CA ARG A 19 -14.44 -9.89 -25.99
C ARG A 19 -13.90 -10.77 -24.86
N THR A 20 -13.72 -12.06 -25.14
CA THR A 20 -13.04 -13.00 -24.25
C THR A 20 -11.71 -12.39 -23.83
N VAL A 21 -11.58 -12.05 -22.55
CA VAL A 21 -10.32 -11.58 -21.98
C VAL A 21 -9.41 -12.81 -21.88
N PRO A 22 -8.23 -12.82 -22.52
CA PRO A 22 -7.28 -13.91 -22.36
C PRO A 22 -6.91 -14.05 -20.88
N THR A 23 -6.92 -15.27 -20.35
CA THR A 23 -6.40 -15.57 -19.01
C THR A 23 -4.93 -15.17 -18.95
N PRO A 24 -4.51 -14.16 -18.15
CA PRO A 24 -3.12 -13.77 -18.14
C PRO A 24 -2.35 -14.73 -17.23
N THR A 25 -1.40 -15.47 -17.81
CA THR A 25 -0.30 -16.18 -17.13
C THR A 25 0.73 -15.19 -16.58
N SER A 26 0.28 -14.04 -16.06
CA SER A 26 1.19 -13.01 -15.54
C SER A 26 1.76 -13.46 -14.19
N PRO A 27 3.08 -13.35 -13.97
CA PRO A 27 3.69 -13.73 -12.71
C PRO A 27 3.09 -12.90 -11.55
N ALA A 28 3.13 -13.49 -10.35
CA ALA A 28 2.72 -12.82 -9.12
C ALA A 28 3.43 -11.46 -8.99
N LEU A 29 2.66 -10.44 -8.64
CA LEU A 29 3.17 -9.09 -8.42
C LEU A 29 3.71 -9.01 -7.00
N VAL A 30 5.03 -8.88 -6.85
CA VAL A 30 5.66 -8.64 -5.55
C VAL A 30 5.81 -7.14 -5.35
N PRO A 31 5.17 -6.53 -4.34
CA PRO A 31 5.38 -5.11 -4.06
C PRO A 31 6.85 -4.81 -3.80
N PHE A 32 7.39 -3.74 -4.40
CA PHE A 32 8.76 -3.27 -4.17
C PHE A 32 9.11 -3.16 -2.68
N VAL A 33 8.17 -2.71 -1.84
CA VAL A 33 8.40 -2.56 -0.40
C VAL A 33 8.51 -3.88 0.38
N THR A 34 8.19 -5.03 -0.23
CA THR A 34 8.25 -6.34 0.42
C THR A 34 9.69 -6.69 0.75
N GLN A 35 9.98 -7.08 1.99
CA GLN A 35 11.30 -7.59 2.37
C GLN A 35 11.55 -8.96 1.71
N ARG A 36 12.80 -9.31 1.45
CA ARG A 36 13.23 -10.56 0.83
C ARG A 36 14.20 -11.31 1.73
N GLU A 37 14.23 -12.63 1.60
CA GLU A 37 15.21 -13.50 2.26
C GLU A 37 16.65 -13.03 1.96
N GLY A 38 17.49 -12.87 2.97
CA GLY A 38 18.83 -12.27 2.88
C GLY A 38 18.90 -10.79 3.24
N GLU A 39 17.75 -10.12 3.35
CA GLU A 39 17.64 -8.77 3.90
C GLU A 39 17.44 -8.88 5.41
N GLU A 40 18.51 -8.65 6.16
CA GLU A 40 18.59 -8.87 7.60
C GLU A 40 18.44 -7.55 8.36
N ALA A 41 17.81 -7.60 9.52
CA ALA A 41 17.74 -6.43 10.41
C ALA A 41 19.14 -6.03 10.89
N ALA A 42 19.34 -4.74 11.16
CA ALA A 42 20.58 -4.30 11.80
C ALA A 42 20.77 -4.98 13.17
N PRO A 43 22.03 -5.06 13.65
CA PRO A 43 22.34 -5.60 14.97
C PRO A 43 21.55 -4.92 16.10
N ASP A 44 21.43 -5.61 17.22
CA ASP A 44 20.77 -5.11 18.44
C ASP A 44 21.62 -4.04 19.15
N ASN A 45 21.79 -2.87 18.53
CA ASN A 45 22.62 -1.77 19.02
C ASN A 45 21.82 -0.48 19.29
N LEU A 46 20.52 -0.63 19.57
CA LEU A 46 19.64 0.46 19.95
C LEU A 46 19.83 0.87 21.42
N ILE A 47 19.83 2.17 21.68
CA ILE A 47 19.94 2.78 23.01
C ILE A 47 18.92 3.89 23.21
N LEU A 48 18.65 4.23 24.47
CA LEU A 48 17.82 5.37 24.85
C LEU A 48 18.71 6.51 25.35
N LEU A 49 18.59 7.69 24.76
CA LEU A 49 19.32 8.90 25.17
C LEU A 49 18.34 10.03 25.55
N PRO A 50 18.70 10.89 26.51
CA PRO A 50 17.93 12.11 26.78
C PRO A 50 17.92 13.04 25.57
N HIS A 51 16.75 13.59 25.25
CA HIS A 51 16.56 14.58 24.21
C HIS A 51 16.21 15.96 24.80
N THR A 52 16.33 17.02 24.01
CA THR A 52 16.13 18.41 24.44
C THR A 52 14.69 18.73 24.88
N ASP A 53 13.72 17.91 24.47
CA ASP A 53 12.32 17.96 24.92
C ASP A 53 12.10 17.30 26.30
N GLY A 54 13.16 16.83 26.95
CA GLY A 54 13.12 16.17 28.25
C GLY A 54 12.66 14.72 28.22
N ARG A 55 12.48 14.12 27.03
CA ARG A 55 12.07 12.72 26.87
C ARG A 55 13.28 11.86 26.50
N LEU A 56 13.14 10.54 26.71
CA LEU A 56 14.09 9.58 26.14
C LEU A 56 13.75 9.32 24.69
N HIS A 57 14.74 9.40 23.82
CA HIS A 57 14.63 9.10 22.40
C HIS A 57 15.44 7.85 22.09
N LEU A 58 14.96 7.07 21.13
CA LEU A 58 15.65 5.88 20.62
C LEU A 58 16.74 6.32 19.63
N HIS A 59 17.92 5.70 19.72
CA HIS A 59 19.08 5.94 18.86
C HIS A 59 19.78 4.63 18.51
N TYR A 60 20.44 4.59 17.36
CA TYR A 60 21.51 3.62 17.12
C TYR A 60 22.81 4.07 17.80
N LEU A 61 23.60 3.13 18.33
CA LEU A 61 24.92 3.44 18.89
C LEU A 61 25.85 4.11 17.86
N ASP A 62 25.69 3.73 16.60
CA ASP A 62 26.40 4.25 15.43
C ASP A 62 25.43 4.98 14.49
N GLU A 63 24.48 5.74 15.04
CA GLU A 63 23.46 6.47 14.27
C GLU A 63 24.09 7.34 13.17
N ASP A 64 23.54 7.20 11.97
CA ASP A 64 23.84 8.01 10.79
C ASP A 64 22.67 8.97 10.54
N PRO A 65 22.90 10.22 10.11
CA PRO A 65 21.82 11.15 9.79
C PRO A 65 20.74 10.59 8.83
N ARG A 66 21.08 9.61 7.98
CA ARG A 66 20.17 8.95 7.04
C ARG A 66 19.20 7.96 7.71
N ASP A 67 19.44 7.59 8.98
CA ASP A 67 18.51 6.76 9.75
C ASP A 67 17.27 7.54 10.17
N ARG A 68 17.31 8.87 10.08
CA ARG A 68 16.19 9.74 10.43
C ARG A 68 15.56 10.35 9.19
N ASP A 69 14.24 10.48 9.23
CA ASP A 69 13.52 11.26 8.23
C ASP A 69 13.60 12.77 8.48
N LEU A 70 13.02 13.56 7.58
CA LEU A 70 12.96 15.02 7.70
C LEU A 70 12.24 15.52 8.96
N ARG A 71 11.49 14.65 9.65
CA ARG A 71 10.82 14.94 10.94
C ARG A 71 11.63 14.44 12.14
N GLY A 72 12.82 13.89 11.92
CA GLY A 72 13.69 13.35 12.96
C GLY A 72 13.25 11.98 13.49
N VAL A 73 12.28 11.30 12.85
CA VAL A 73 11.83 9.97 13.27
C VAL A 73 12.88 8.94 12.86
N LEU A 74 13.29 8.08 13.80
CA LEU A 74 14.24 7.00 13.56
C LEU A 74 13.57 5.85 12.79
N TRP A 75 14.16 5.46 11.67
CA TRP A 75 13.74 4.33 10.85
C TRP A 75 14.62 3.11 11.10
N ALA A 76 13.98 1.94 11.15
CA ALA A 76 14.71 0.68 11.32
C ALA A 76 15.65 0.42 10.13
N ARG A 77 16.83 -0.15 10.40
CA ARG A 77 17.80 -0.56 9.39
C ARG A 77 17.57 -2.01 8.95
N CYS A 78 17.73 -2.26 7.66
CA CYS A 78 17.69 -3.59 7.05
C CYS A 78 18.69 -3.63 5.87
N SER A 79 19.43 -4.72 5.73
CA SER A 79 20.37 -4.89 4.62
C SER A 79 19.64 -5.03 3.29
N PHE A 80 20.34 -4.69 2.21
CA PHE A 80 19.82 -4.86 0.85
C PHE A 80 20.43 -6.07 0.19
N ASN A 81 19.57 -6.82 -0.51
CA ASN A 81 20.03 -7.80 -1.46
C ASN A 81 20.56 -7.12 -2.75
N PRO A 82 21.47 -7.78 -3.49
CA PRO A 82 21.80 -7.40 -4.85
C PRO A 82 20.56 -7.42 -5.75
N LEU A 83 20.60 -6.63 -6.82
CA LEU A 83 19.59 -6.65 -7.88
C LEU A 83 19.90 -7.75 -8.90
N ASP A 84 18.87 -8.38 -9.45
CA ASP A 84 19.00 -9.29 -10.60
C ASP A 84 19.14 -8.54 -11.93
N GLY A 85 19.21 -9.29 -13.04
CA GLY A 85 19.35 -8.72 -14.39
C GLY A 85 18.16 -7.88 -14.87
N GLN A 86 17.06 -7.90 -14.12
CA GLN A 86 15.83 -7.14 -14.38
C GLN A 86 15.73 -5.92 -13.44
N GLY A 87 16.72 -5.73 -12.55
CA GLY A 87 16.74 -4.64 -11.57
C GLY A 87 15.89 -4.93 -10.33
N GLU A 88 15.44 -6.17 -10.12
CA GLU A 88 14.64 -6.55 -8.97
C GLU A 88 15.53 -7.05 -7.83
N PRO A 89 15.25 -6.68 -6.56
CA PRO A 89 15.98 -7.23 -5.42
C PRO A 89 15.90 -8.77 -5.40
N THR A 90 17.03 -9.45 -5.26
CA THR A 90 17.09 -10.91 -5.20
C THR A 90 16.50 -11.45 -3.89
N GLY A 91 16.35 -12.78 -3.78
CA GLY A 91 15.79 -13.45 -2.59
C GLY A 91 14.28 -13.68 -2.64
N ARG A 92 13.79 -14.66 -1.87
CA ARG A 92 12.35 -14.98 -1.84
C ARG A 92 11.57 -13.91 -1.07
N PRO A 93 10.40 -13.45 -1.57
CA PRO A 93 9.61 -12.45 -0.87
C PRO A 93 9.05 -12.95 0.46
N GLN A 94 9.29 -12.17 1.51
CA GLN A 94 8.75 -12.35 2.85
C GLN A 94 7.46 -11.52 2.97
N TRP A 95 6.35 -12.04 2.44
CA TRP A 95 5.07 -11.32 2.27
C TRP A 95 4.47 -10.66 3.53
N LYS A 96 4.95 -11.02 4.72
CA LYS A 96 4.50 -10.45 6.00
C LYS A 96 5.37 -9.29 6.48
N LEU A 97 6.50 -9.04 5.81
CA LEU A 97 7.51 -8.08 6.21
C LEU A 97 7.67 -7.00 5.15
N ILE A 98 7.89 -5.78 5.63
CA ILE A 98 8.15 -4.60 4.82
C ILE A 98 9.60 -4.21 5.04
N HIS A 99 10.34 -3.95 3.96
CA HIS A 99 11.70 -3.44 4.05
C HIS A 99 11.67 -1.96 4.48
N PRO A 100 12.17 -1.61 5.67
CA PRO A 100 12.00 -0.27 6.26
C PRO A 100 12.47 0.89 5.38
N TYR A 101 13.65 0.76 4.76
CA TYR A 101 14.13 1.83 3.87
C TYR A 101 13.27 2.01 2.61
N ARG A 102 12.78 0.90 2.02
CA ARG A 102 11.90 0.98 0.84
C ARG A 102 10.57 1.62 1.21
N GLN A 103 10.04 1.33 2.39
CA GLN A 103 8.88 2.01 2.97
C GLN A 103 9.15 3.50 3.18
N MET A 104 10.23 3.87 3.88
CA MET A 104 10.63 5.25 4.12
C MET A 104 10.71 6.05 2.81
N MET A 105 11.46 5.54 1.82
CA MET A 105 11.65 6.21 0.54
C MET A 105 10.32 6.40 -0.20
N THR A 106 9.47 5.38 -0.23
CA THR A 106 8.17 5.46 -0.91
C THR A 106 7.20 6.41 -0.21
N MET A 107 7.22 6.47 1.12
CA MET A 107 6.43 7.43 1.90
C MET A 107 6.94 8.87 1.71
N GLN A 108 8.23 9.13 1.88
CA GLN A 108 8.81 10.46 1.77
C GLN A 108 8.71 11.03 0.35
N SER A 109 8.88 10.19 -0.67
CA SER A 109 8.82 10.61 -2.08
C SER A 109 7.43 10.47 -2.69
N LEU A 110 6.43 10.02 -1.93
CA LEU A 110 5.07 9.74 -2.40
C LEU A 110 5.06 8.87 -3.68
N ARG A 111 5.82 7.78 -3.63
CA ARG A 111 5.98 6.81 -4.71
C ARG A 111 5.17 5.56 -4.43
N CYS A 112 4.73 4.91 -5.50
CA CYS A 112 3.95 3.68 -5.42
C CYS A 112 4.75 2.59 -4.71
N GLN A 113 4.20 2.02 -3.65
CA GLN A 113 4.82 0.92 -2.90
C GLN A 113 5.07 -0.36 -3.73
N ILE A 114 4.46 -0.48 -4.91
CA ILE A 114 4.61 -1.64 -5.79
C ILE A 114 5.69 -1.41 -6.86
N CYS A 115 5.66 -0.28 -7.60
CA CYS A 115 6.58 -0.06 -8.72
C CYS A 115 7.43 1.21 -8.63
N THR A 116 7.40 1.95 -7.52
CA THR A 116 8.19 3.16 -7.28
C THR A 116 7.94 4.36 -8.21
N THR A 117 7.00 4.27 -9.14
CA THR A 117 6.54 5.43 -9.92
C THR A 117 5.84 6.44 -9.01
N PRO A 118 5.79 7.75 -9.35
CA PRO A 118 4.98 8.72 -8.61
C PRO A 118 3.55 8.19 -8.37
N ALA A 119 3.04 8.32 -7.15
CA ALA A 119 1.74 7.77 -6.77
C ALA A 119 0.58 8.75 -6.97
N ARG A 120 0.87 10.02 -7.25
CA ARG A 120 -0.15 11.05 -7.44
C ARG A 120 -1.13 10.68 -8.56
N THR A 121 -2.41 10.82 -8.27
CA THR A 121 -3.51 10.62 -9.22
C THR A 121 -4.39 11.88 -9.28
N PRO A 122 -5.30 12.00 -10.26
CA PRO A 122 -6.30 13.08 -10.29
C PRO A 122 -7.21 13.12 -9.06
N LEU A 123 -7.45 11.97 -8.42
CA LEU A 123 -8.21 11.87 -7.16
C LEU A 123 -7.36 12.22 -5.93
N GLY A 124 -6.06 12.51 -6.11
CA GLY A 124 -5.11 12.72 -5.02
C GLY A 124 -4.19 11.52 -4.77
N LEU A 125 -3.74 11.37 -3.53
CA LEU A 125 -2.88 10.27 -3.10
C LEU A 125 -3.71 9.10 -2.57
N ILE A 126 -3.47 7.89 -3.07
CA ILE A 126 -4.23 6.71 -2.69
C ILE A 126 -3.45 5.88 -1.68
N PHE A 127 -4.02 5.68 -0.49
CA PHE A 127 -3.47 4.85 0.57
C PHE A 127 -4.33 3.61 0.82
N LEU A 128 -3.68 2.45 0.95
CA LEU A 128 -4.36 1.21 1.31
C LEU A 128 -4.52 1.14 2.83
N ALA A 129 -5.69 0.70 3.29
CA ALA A 129 -5.96 0.46 4.71
C ALA A 129 -6.66 -0.88 4.92
N GLY A 130 -6.40 -1.53 6.05
CA GLY A 130 -7.15 -2.71 6.48
C GLY A 130 -8.56 -2.39 6.99
N PRO A 131 -9.46 -3.39 7.10
CA PRO A 131 -10.86 -3.16 7.48
C PRO A 131 -11.05 -2.61 8.90
N HIS A 132 -10.10 -2.90 9.80
CA HIS A 132 -10.11 -2.46 11.20
C HIS A 132 -9.28 -1.19 11.44
N GLU A 133 -8.64 -0.65 10.40
CA GLU A 133 -7.87 0.59 10.47
C GLU A 133 -8.76 1.83 10.22
N HIS A 134 -10.08 1.64 10.23
CA HIS A 134 -11.09 2.68 10.07
C HIS A 134 -12.12 2.57 11.20
N THR A 135 -12.25 3.64 11.96
CA THR A 135 -13.45 3.94 12.74
C THR A 135 -14.05 5.20 12.15
N SER A 136 -15.33 5.18 11.79
CA SER A 136 -16.07 6.32 11.21
C SER A 136 -16.11 7.57 12.10
N GLU A 137 -15.58 7.47 13.32
CA GLU A 137 -15.58 8.50 14.36
C GLU A 137 -14.35 9.43 14.30
N THR A 138 -13.32 9.11 13.51
CA THR A 138 -12.09 9.92 13.41
C THR A 138 -11.83 10.36 11.97
N ALA A 139 -11.80 11.68 11.74
CA ALA A 139 -11.47 12.27 10.44
C ALA A 139 -10.00 12.06 10.03
N GLU A 140 -9.12 11.77 10.99
CA GLU A 140 -7.69 11.53 10.75
C GLU A 140 -7.36 10.04 10.75
N VAL A 141 -6.60 9.61 9.74
CA VAL A 141 -6.10 8.24 9.64
C VAL A 141 -4.58 8.29 9.57
N LEU A 142 -3.93 7.85 10.64
CA LEU A 142 -2.49 7.66 10.65
C LEU A 142 -2.15 6.34 9.96
N THR A 143 -1.29 6.37 8.94
CA THR A 143 -0.86 5.17 8.24
C THR A 143 0.65 5.16 8.03
N ASN A 144 1.22 3.97 8.17
CA ASN A 144 2.57 3.66 7.74
C ASN A 144 2.59 2.97 6.36
N GLN A 145 1.43 2.79 5.73
CA GLN A 145 1.35 2.22 4.39
C GLN A 145 1.74 3.29 3.36
N PRO A 146 2.72 3.05 2.48
CA PRO A 146 3.01 3.98 1.40
C PRO A 146 1.91 3.97 0.34
N PRO A 147 1.80 5.02 -0.48
CA PRO A 147 0.70 5.15 -1.43
C PRO A 147 0.83 4.17 -2.61
N VAL A 148 -0.25 4.02 -3.38
CA VAL A 148 -0.26 3.29 -4.66
C VAL A 148 -0.58 4.22 -5.83
N CYS A 149 -0.05 3.91 -7.02
CA CYS A 149 -0.37 4.65 -8.24
C CYS A 149 -1.68 4.13 -8.87
N ALA A 150 -2.26 4.93 -9.77
CA ALA A 150 -3.50 4.61 -10.47
C ALA A 150 -3.49 3.21 -11.12
N ARG A 151 -2.37 2.82 -11.75
CA ARG A 151 -2.21 1.50 -12.40
C ARG A 151 -2.43 0.33 -11.43
N HIS A 152 -1.91 0.44 -10.21
CA HIS A 152 -2.01 -0.65 -9.23
C HIS A 152 -3.28 -0.57 -8.41
N TYR A 153 -3.85 0.62 -8.26
CA TYR A 153 -5.18 0.79 -7.71
C TYR A 153 -6.24 0.12 -8.60
N THR A 154 -6.14 0.28 -9.92
CA THR A 154 -7.05 -0.31 -10.91
C THR A 154 -6.64 -1.72 -11.35
N ASP A 155 -5.65 -2.34 -10.71
CA ASP A 155 -5.17 -3.67 -11.12
C ASP A 155 -6.32 -4.70 -11.02
N PRO A 156 -6.65 -5.40 -12.13
CA PRO A 156 -7.80 -6.31 -12.21
C PRO A 156 -7.88 -7.40 -11.14
N TRP A 157 -6.74 -7.82 -10.57
CA TRP A 157 -6.75 -8.83 -9.51
C TRP A 157 -6.80 -8.21 -8.12
N SER A 158 -6.26 -7.01 -7.95
CA SER A 158 -6.21 -6.32 -6.65
C SER A 158 -7.53 -5.61 -6.33
N ILE A 159 -8.30 -5.20 -7.34
CA ILE A 159 -9.57 -4.48 -7.15
C ILE A 159 -10.63 -5.32 -6.41
N HIS A 160 -10.60 -6.66 -6.53
CA HIS A 160 -11.45 -7.58 -5.75
C HIS A 160 -11.35 -7.41 -4.24
N ALA A 161 -10.22 -6.85 -3.80
CA ALA A 161 -9.96 -6.68 -2.40
C ALA A 161 -10.52 -5.36 -1.86
N VAL A 162 -10.96 -4.42 -2.71
CA VAL A 162 -11.57 -3.16 -2.26
C VAL A 162 -12.91 -3.45 -1.55
N ILE A 163 -13.02 -2.98 -0.32
CA ILE A 163 -14.23 -3.03 0.50
C ILE A 163 -14.93 -1.67 0.47
N ASP A 164 -14.16 -0.58 0.57
CA ASP A 164 -14.68 0.78 0.68
C ASP A 164 -13.67 1.81 0.16
N VAL A 165 -14.15 2.99 -0.23
CA VAL A 165 -13.34 4.13 -0.70
C VAL A 165 -13.80 5.38 0.03
N VAL A 166 -12.89 6.01 0.76
CA VAL A 166 -13.15 7.23 1.54
C VAL A 166 -12.25 8.34 1.01
N VAL A 167 -12.86 9.42 0.54
CA VAL A 167 -12.15 10.65 0.18
C VAL A 167 -12.00 11.50 1.43
N LEU A 168 -10.75 11.81 1.80
CA LEU A 168 -10.42 12.69 2.90
C LEU A 168 -10.15 14.08 2.34
N ASP A 169 -10.90 15.07 2.84
CA ASP A 169 -10.59 16.47 2.59
C ASP A 169 -9.34 16.84 3.39
N THR A 170 -8.28 17.21 2.68
CA THR A 170 -7.01 17.61 3.26
C THR A 170 -6.65 19.05 2.90
N GLY A 171 -7.61 19.86 2.42
CA GLY A 171 -7.40 21.23 1.95
C GLY A 171 -6.80 22.19 2.99
N ASP A 172 -7.04 21.93 4.28
CA ASP A 172 -6.48 22.73 5.38
C ASP A 172 -5.01 22.40 5.70
N VAL A 173 -4.48 21.29 5.17
CA VAL A 173 -3.14 20.76 5.47
C VAL A 173 -2.27 20.69 4.21
N THR A 174 -2.86 20.38 3.06
CA THR A 174 -2.18 20.21 1.77
C THR A 174 -3.10 20.64 0.62
N ASP A 175 -2.54 21.07 -0.50
CA ASP A 175 -3.27 21.35 -1.75
C ASP A 175 -3.69 20.06 -2.52
N HIS A 176 -3.71 18.93 -1.84
CA HIS A 176 -4.03 17.63 -2.40
C HIS A 176 -5.18 17.02 -1.63
N HIS A 177 -5.94 16.14 -2.27
CA HIS A 177 -6.86 15.23 -1.59
C HIS A 177 -6.11 13.93 -1.24
N ALA A 178 -6.53 13.28 -0.16
CA ALA A 178 -6.09 11.91 0.14
C ALA A 178 -7.28 10.97 -0.01
N VAL A 179 -7.07 9.84 -0.68
CA VAL A 179 -8.07 8.78 -0.83
C VAL A 179 -7.61 7.58 -0.03
N LYS A 180 -8.41 7.18 0.94
CA LYS A 180 -8.23 5.93 1.65
C LYS A 180 -9.06 4.86 0.97
N VAL A 181 -8.42 3.76 0.61
CA VAL A 181 -9.11 2.59 0.06
C VAL A 181 -8.98 1.47 1.08
N VAL A 182 -10.11 1.00 1.59
CA VAL A 182 -10.19 -0.08 2.56
C VAL A 182 -10.15 -1.40 1.82
N TYR A 183 -9.24 -2.29 2.20
CA TYR A 183 -9.01 -3.57 1.54
C TYR A 183 -9.23 -4.77 2.46
N SER A 184 -9.77 -5.86 1.91
CA SER A 184 -9.63 -7.20 2.46
C SER A 184 -8.20 -7.69 2.24
N ARG A 185 -7.42 -7.79 3.31
CA ARG A 185 -6.04 -8.27 3.27
C ARG A 185 -5.90 -9.65 2.62
N ALA A 186 -6.86 -10.55 2.88
CA ALA A 186 -6.89 -11.89 2.30
C ALA A 186 -7.05 -11.84 0.77
N ARG A 187 -8.05 -11.07 0.30
CA ARG A 187 -8.29 -10.89 -1.15
C ARG A 187 -7.13 -10.17 -1.83
N LEU A 188 -6.51 -9.19 -1.17
CA LEU A 188 -5.36 -8.47 -1.74
C LEU A 188 -4.19 -9.44 -1.94
N ALA A 189 -3.92 -10.28 -0.95
CA ALA A 189 -2.87 -11.31 -1.05
C ALA A 189 -3.18 -12.36 -2.12
N GLU A 190 -4.44 -12.75 -2.31
CA GLU A 190 -4.86 -13.61 -3.43
C GLU A 190 -4.66 -12.93 -4.79
N GLY A 191 -5.06 -11.66 -4.89
CA GLY A 191 -4.94 -10.86 -6.11
C GLY A 191 -3.49 -10.63 -6.54
N LEU A 192 -2.61 -10.26 -5.61
CA LEU A 192 -1.17 -10.09 -5.85
C LEU A 192 -0.51 -11.42 -6.28
N ARG A 193 -0.94 -12.55 -5.69
CA ARG A 193 -0.48 -13.88 -6.08
C ARG A 193 -1.15 -14.43 -7.34
N ARG A 194 -2.08 -13.67 -7.94
CA ARG A 194 -2.84 -14.05 -9.14
C ARG A 194 -3.61 -15.37 -8.97
N THR A 195 -4.07 -15.67 -7.75
CA THR A 195 -4.81 -16.92 -7.42
C THR A 195 -6.32 -16.79 -7.54
N ILE A 196 -6.81 -15.62 -7.94
CA ILE A 196 -8.22 -15.33 -8.22
C ILE A 196 -8.38 -14.81 -9.66
N ALA A 197 -9.57 -15.00 -10.24
CA ALA A 197 -9.85 -14.51 -11.59
C ALA A 197 -9.85 -12.97 -11.61
N PRO A 198 -9.24 -12.30 -12.62
CA PRO A 198 -9.27 -10.84 -12.70
C PRO A 198 -10.69 -10.30 -12.97
N LEU A 199 -11.00 -9.10 -12.46
CA LEU A 199 -12.17 -8.34 -12.89
C LEU A 199 -11.93 -7.69 -14.26
N PRO A 200 -13.00 -7.33 -15.01
CA PRO A 200 -12.86 -6.44 -16.15
C PRO A 200 -12.26 -5.09 -15.69
N PRO A 201 -11.63 -4.33 -16.61
CA PRO A 201 -11.13 -2.99 -16.30
C PRO A 201 -12.21 -2.12 -15.63
N TYR A 202 -11.90 -1.59 -14.45
CA TYR A 202 -12.81 -0.77 -13.66
C TYR A 202 -12.39 0.70 -13.73
N ASP A 203 -13.29 1.57 -14.20
CA ASP A 203 -13.04 3.01 -14.32
C ASP A 203 -13.45 3.73 -13.04
N LEU A 204 -12.44 4.17 -12.30
CA LEU A 204 -12.60 4.80 -10.99
C LEU A 204 -12.91 6.30 -11.08
N SER A 205 -12.94 6.88 -12.28
CA SER A 205 -13.46 8.25 -12.49
C SER A 205 -14.97 8.37 -12.24
N SER A 206 -15.65 7.24 -12.10
CA SER A 206 -17.09 7.15 -11.81
C SER A 206 -17.43 7.06 -10.32
N VAL A 207 -16.43 7.00 -9.43
CA VAL A 207 -16.67 7.02 -7.98
C VAL A 207 -16.94 8.49 -7.58
N PRO A 208 -18.12 8.79 -7.02
CA PRO A 208 -18.52 10.16 -6.67
C PRO A 208 -17.65 10.79 -5.59
#